data_AF-A0A7R6X592-F1
#
_entry.id   AF-A0A7R6X592-F1
#
_cell.length_a   1.000
_cell.length_b   1.000
_cell.length_c   1.000
_cell.angle_alpha   90.00
_cell.angle_beta   90.00
_cell.angle_gamma   90.00
#
_symmetry.space_group_name_H-M   'P 1'
#
loop_
_entity.id
_entity.type
_entity.pdbx_description
1 polymer ?
#
loop_
_entity_poly.entity_id
_entity_poly.type
_entity_poly.pdbx_seq_one_letter_code
_entity_poly.pdbx_strand_id
1 'polypeptide(L)' 'MPDHWPTHPWDWIMWAEFSYPFNMSWNPAASVPCGFTQSELPVGLQIVGKRFDDLGVLQASAAFERLNPWANKRPEL' A
#
# COMPACT_ATOMS: atom_id res chain seq x y z
N MET A 1 -10.53 11.71 -9.91
CA MET A 1 -10.87 13.15 -10.03
C MET A 1 -12.34 13.23 -10.39
N PRO A 2 -13.15 14.13 -9.79
CA PRO A 2 -14.50 14.39 -10.25
C PRO A 2 -14.51 14.74 -11.74
N ASP A 3 -15.51 14.30 -12.48
CA ASP A 3 -15.57 14.41 -13.95
C ASP A 3 -15.50 15.86 -14.46
N HIS A 4 -15.77 16.85 -13.61
CA HIS A 4 -15.78 18.27 -13.96
C HIS A 4 -14.47 19.02 -13.65
N TRP A 5 -13.44 18.36 -13.10
CA TRP A 5 -12.14 19.00 -12.86
C TRP A 5 -11.29 18.94 -14.15
N PRO A 6 -10.65 20.04 -14.63
CA PRO A 6 -9.59 19.94 -15.63
C PRO A 6 -8.52 18.92 -15.24
N THR A 7 -8.16 18.05 -16.18
CA THR A 7 -7.10 17.05 -15.99
C THR A 7 -5.73 17.67 -16.18
N HIS A 8 -4.80 17.31 -15.30
CA HIS A 8 -3.43 17.78 -15.35
C HIS A 8 -2.44 16.61 -15.43
N PRO A 9 -1.26 16.81 -16.06
CA PRO A 9 -0.20 15.79 -16.11
C PRO A 9 0.29 15.30 -14.75
N TRP A 10 0.00 16.02 -13.65
CA TRP A 10 0.42 15.70 -12.29
C TRP A 10 -0.70 15.11 -11.42
N ASP A 11 -1.88 14.83 -11.97
CA ASP A 11 -3.00 14.25 -11.19
C ASP A 11 -2.65 12.89 -10.56
N TRP A 12 -1.70 12.17 -11.14
CA TRP A 12 -1.19 10.91 -10.59
C TRP A 12 -0.52 11.08 -9.23
N ILE A 13 -0.01 12.27 -8.89
CA ILE A 13 0.63 12.55 -7.60
C ILE A 13 -0.39 12.40 -6.47
N MET A 14 -1.63 12.85 -6.66
CA MET A 14 -2.67 12.73 -5.62
C MET A 14 -3.09 11.28 -5.38
N TRP A 15 -3.04 10.43 -6.40
CA TRP A 15 -3.33 9.00 -6.22
C TRP A 15 -2.13 8.22 -5.66
N ALA A 16 -0.91 8.62 -6.02
CA ALA A 16 0.33 7.94 -5.63
C ALA A 16 1.03 8.61 -4.44
N GLU A 17 0.39 9.54 -3.73
CA GLU A 17 1.04 10.44 -2.76
C GLU A 17 1.87 9.69 -1.72
N PHE A 18 1.35 8.56 -1.25
CA PHE A 18 2.03 7.70 -0.28
C PHE A 18 3.07 6.75 -0.90
N SER A 19 3.07 6.50 -2.21
CA SER A 19 3.96 5.50 -2.83
C SER A 19 5.10 6.11 -3.64
N TYR A 20 4.86 7.21 -4.36
CA TYR A 20 5.86 7.79 -5.26
C TYR A 20 7.15 8.28 -4.56
N PRO A 21 7.13 8.82 -3.32
CA PRO A 21 8.36 9.26 -2.67
C PRO A 21 9.37 8.11 -2.48
N PHE A 22 8.89 6.88 -2.32
CA PHE A 22 9.72 5.70 -2.10
C PHE A 22 10.33 5.14 -3.39
N ASN A 23 9.66 5.35 -4.53
CA ASN A 23 10.26 5.08 -5.85
C ASN A 23 11.47 6.00 -6.11
N MET A 24 11.38 7.27 -5.71
CA MET A 24 12.44 8.26 -5.93
C MET A 24 13.61 8.09 -4.95
N SER A 25 13.31 7.75 -3.69
CA SER A 25 14.32 7.58 -2.63
C SER A 25 14.96 6.19 -2.61
N TRP A 26 14.42 5.22 -3.35
CA TRP A 26 14.88 3.83 -3.43
C TRP A 26 14.83 3.11 -2.09
N ASN A 27 13.85 3.46 -1.25
CA ASN A 27 13.58 2.74 -0.02
C ASN A 27 12.74 1.49 -0.32
N PRO A 28 13.04 0.34 0.31
CA PRO A 28 12.17 -0.82 0.21
C PRO A 28 10.82 -0.51 0.85
N ALA A 29 9.74 -0.87 0.15
CA ALA A 29 8.38 -0.66 0.60
C ALA A 29 7.51 -1.89 0.26
N ALA A 30 6.65 -2.30 1.18
CA ALA A 30 5.67 -3.35 0.98
C ALA A 30 4.26 -2.84 1.33
N SER A 31 3.25 -3.36 0.63
CA SER A 31 1.84 -3.13 0.96
C SER A 31 1.24 -4.44 1.47
N VAL A 32 0.63 -4.41 2.66
CA VAL A 32 -0.04 -5.57 3.26
C VAL A 32 -1.51 -5.24 3.55
N PRO A 33 -2.47 -6.17 3.33
CA PRO A 33 -3.86 -5.96 3.73
C PRO A 33 -3.96 -5.79 5.25
N CYS A 34 -4.60 -4.71 5.71
CA CYS A 34 -4.72 -4.37 7.13
C CYS A 34 -6.18 -4.32 7.64
N GLY A 35 -7.15 -4.61 6.78
CA GLY A 35 -8.55 -4.68 7.16
C GLY A 35 -9.48 -4.37 5.99
N PHE A 36 -10.75 -4.17 6.32
CA PHE A 36 -11.81 -3.82 5.39
C PHE A 36 -12.56 -2.59 5.91
N THR A 37 -13.06 -1.77 5.00
CA THR A 37 -14.01 -0.70 5.35
C THR A 37 -15.36 -1.31 5.76
N GLN A 38 -16.26 -0.47 6.31
CA GLN A 38 -17.64 -0.88 6.58
C GLN A 38 -18.41 -1.32 5.32
N SER A 39 -17.94 -0.91 4.13
CA SER A 39 -18.48 -1.31 2.83
C SER A 39 -17.73 -2.49 2.22
N GLU A 40 -16.99 -3.26 3.04
CA GLU A 40 -16.21 -4.45 2.64
C GLU A 40 -15.15 -4.21 1.55
N LEU A 41 -14.62 -2.98 1.46
CA LEU A 41 -13.50 -2.69 0.56
C LEU A 41 -12.16 -2.93 1.27
N PRO A 42 -11.16 -3.54 0.61
CA PRO A 42 -9.87 -3.82 1.23
C PRO A 42 -9.10 -2.53 1.53
N VAL A 43 -8.45 -2.48 2.70
CA VAL A 43 -7.55 -1.40 3.11
C VAL A 43 -6.11 -1.94 3.18
N GLY A 44 -5.17 -1.19 2.61
CA GLY A 44 -3.74 -1.51 2.63
C GLY A 44 -2.97 -0.69 3.66
N LEU A 45 -1.98 -1.31 4.30
CA LEU A 45 -0.96 -0.66 5.11
C LEU A 45 0.37 -0.71 4.35
N GLN A 46 1.04 0.44 4.22
CA GLN A 46 2.36 0.53 3.63
C GLN A 46 3.44 0.48 4.71
N ILE A 47 4.39 -0.43 4.56
CA ILE A 47 5.56 -0.60 5.44
C ILE A 47 6.79 -0.19 4.66
N VAL A 48 7.56 0.76 5.19
CA VAL A 48 8.77 1.30 4.53
C VAL A 48 9.98 1.17 5.43
N GLY A 49 11.04 0.60 4.88
CA GLY A 49 12.31 0.39 5.57
C GLY A 49 13.38 1.41 5.19
N LYS A 50 14.54 1.30 5.82
CA LYS A 50 15.75 2.00 5.38
C LYS A 50 16.21 1.46 4.03
N ARG A 51 16.95 2.26 3.26
CA ARG A 51 17.54 1.80 2.00
C ARG A 51 18.33 0.51 2.22
N PHE A 52 18.12 -0.46 1.33
CA PHE A 52 18.71 -1.82 1.36
C PHE A 52 18.27 -2.73 2.52
N ASP A 53 17.26 -2.35 3.29
CA ASP A 53 16.69 -3.17 4.37
C ASP A 53 15.43 -3.94 3.92
N ASP A 54 15.51 -4.58 2.75
CA ASP A 54 14.42 -5.38 2.19
C ASP A 54 14.00 -6.52 3.13
N LEU A 55 14.99 -7.14 3.79
CA LEU A 55 14.75 -8.20 4.77
C LEU A 55 13.93 -7.69 5.96
N GLY A 56 14.25 -6.51 6.50
CA GLY A 56 13.50 -5.91 7.61
C GLY A 56 12.04 -5.61 7.23
N VAL A 57 11.81 -5.09 6.01
CA VAL A 57 10.46 -4.84 5.50
C VAL A 57 9.67 -6.14 5.36
N LEU A 58 10.28 -7.20 4.82
CA LEU A 58 9.63 -8.51 4.68
C LEU A 58 9.36 -9.16 6.04
N GLN A 59 10.27 -9.06 7.01
CA GLN A 59 10.08 -9.58 8.36
C GLN A 59 8.93 -8.85 9.08
N ALA A 60 8.86 -7.52 8.97
CA ALA A 60 7.76 -6.73 9.52
C ALA A 60 6.41 -7.10 8.86
N SER A 61 6.40 -7.25 7.53
CA SER A 61 5.21 -7.67 6.78
C SER A 61 4.72 -9.06 7.22
N ALA A 62 5.63 -10.02 7.35
CA ALA A 62 5.31 -11.38 7.82
C ALA A 62 4.85 -11.40 9.29
N ALA A 63 5.42 -10.53 10.15
CA ALA A 63 4.95 -10.39 11.51
C ALA A 63 3.52 -9.83 11.56
N PHE A 64 3.22 -8.84 10.74
CA PHE A 64 1.88 -8.28 10.62
C PHE A 64 0.87 -9.33 10.11
N GLU A 65 1.22 -10.09 9.06
CA GLU A 65 0.39 -11.17 8.53
C GLU A 65 0.06 -12.24 9.58
N ARG A 66 1.04 -12.65 10.42
CA ARG A 66 0.79 -13.62 11.50
C ARG A 66 -0.21 -13.11 12.55
N LEU A 67 -0.22 -11.80 12.80
CA LEU A 67 -1.14 -11.17 13.77
C LEU A 67 -2.53 -10.91 13.17
N ASN A 68 -2.60 -10.64 11.86
CA ASN A 68 -3.84 -10.39 11.13
C ASN A 68 -3.89 -11.24 9.84
N PRO A 69 -4.24 -12.53 9.92
CA PRO A 69 -4.29 -13.39 8.74
C PRO A 69 -5.39 -12.94 7.76
N TRP A 70 -5.00 -12.66 6.51
CA TRP A 70 -5.92 -12.18 5.46
C TRP A 70 -5.96 -13.09 4.22
N ALA A 71 -5.01 -14.01 4.05
CA ALA A 71 -4.80 -14.81 2.83
C ALA A 71 -6.01 -15.66 2.39
N ASN A 72 -6.94 -15.96 3.30
CA ASN A 72 -8.15 -16.73 3.04
C ASN A 72 -9.35 -15.88 2.62
N LYS A 73 -9.31 -14.55 2.76
CA LYS A 73 -10.35 -13.65 2.26
C LYS A 73 -10.08 -13.31 0.79
N ARG A 74 -10.96 -13.74 -0.11
CA ARG A 74 -10.83 -13.54 -1.56
C ARG A 74 -12.18 -13.06 -2.15
N PRO A 75 -12.16 -12.18 -3.17
CA PRO A 75 -13.37 -11.82 -3.89
C PRO A 75 -13.86 -13.00 -4.76
N GLU A 76 -15.14 -12.97 -5.12
CA GLU A 76 -15.67 -13.84 -6.18
C GLU A 76 -15.04 -13.43 -7.53
N LEU A 77 -14.71 -14.43 -8.36
CA LEU A 77 -14.01 -14.23 -9.65
C LEU A 77 -14.99 -13.94 -10.79
#